data_AF-A0A965I531-F1
#
_entry.id   AF-A0A965I531-F1
#
_cell.length_a   1.000
_cell.length_b   1.000
_cell.length_c   1.000
_cell.angle_alpha   90.00
_cell.angle_beta   90.00
_cell.angle_gamma   90.00
#
_symmetry.space_group_name_H-M   'P 1'
#
loop_
_entity.id
_entity.type
_entity.pdbx_description
1 polymer ?
#
loop_
_entity_poly.entity_id
_entity_poly.type
_entity_poly.pdbx_seq_one_letter_code
_entity_poly.pdbx_strand_id
1 'polypeptide(L)'
;LMDENETLTTSAEDNLEGSFVSVTSNASSDSKLVRFDVQNDADSNEGSNDGRLAVAAGATYNLSVKTSDDDIHFTASLSSAEVRPLNEANVHKAMVDAVRSTAMLASLSGGEPAAKPQSVEFTFDGPNINEIGSLNNPVATNLGNGSYAIDANQIVHPVGVAGEDVSLNIVIAGGQATATVTSGGTGYAVGDQLIVPGDYLGGITPADDLTLIVANVLSPDAQAGDTLSIDVAGSTVSVPLTIGMSPQQITEAATEALNNANLGLVATAFSEVVNGITNHKFSISADEVDDSFLFGGVNFTSVGNRSSLNLTDSVVASDLPENDDFVYVDFAGDSYKISMVEGEIVVSGGEKGRLTAYF
;
A
#
# COMPACT_ATOMS: atom_id res chain seq x y z
N LEU A 1 24.83 56.99 42.57
CA LEU A 1 24.81 56.51 41.17
C LEU A 1 25.56 55.20 41.19
N MET A 2 24.80 54.11 41.38
CA MET A 2 25.26 52.76 41.07
C MET A 2 25.39 52.67 39.56
N ASP A 3 26.53 52.19 39.08
CA ASP A 3 26.62 51.58 37.76
C ASP A 3 26.77 50.08 38.04
N GLU A 4 25.67 49.37 37.82
CA GLU A 4 25.52 47.94 38.02
C GLU A 4 26.00 47.23 36.76
N ASN A 5 27.22 46.65 36.77
CA ASN A 5 27.48 45.39 36.06
C ASN A 5 28.80 44.72 36.47
N GLU A 6 29.15 44.71 37.77
CA GLU A 6 30.11 43.73 38.28
C GLU A 6 29.32 42.51 38.76
N THR A 7 29.11 41.54 37.86
CA THR A 7 28.67 40.20 38.26
C THR A 7 29.80 39.56 39.07
N LEU A 8 29.73 39.69 40.40
CA LEU A 8 30.45 38.84 41.33
C LEU A 8 29.92 37.41 41.15
N THR A 9 30.60 36.59 40.35
CA THR A 9 30.37 35.14 40.36
C THR A 9 30.93 34.62 41.69
N THR A 10 30.03 34.27 42.60
CA THR A 10 30.38 33.41 43.74
C THR A 10 30.19 31.96 43.31
N SER A 11 30.92 31.02 43.90
CA SER A 11 30.91 29.58 43.56
C SER A 11 29.54 28.87 43.65
N ALA A 12 28.47 29.61 43.96
CA ALA A 12 27.08 29.17 43.89
C ALA A 12 26.46 29.31 42.49
N GLU A 13 27.04 30.13 41.60
CA GLU A 13 26.55 30.35 40.23
C GLU A 13 27.41 29.68 39.15
N ASP A 14 28.71 29.50 39.38
CA ASP A 14 29.58 28.66 38.56
C ASP A 14 30.17 27.51 39.40
N ASN A 15 29.54 26.34 39.29
CA ASN A 15 29.97 25.12 39.97
C ASN A 15 31.33 24.59 39.46
N LEU A 16 31.91 25.23 38.44
CA LEU A 16 33.19 24.87 37.82
C LEU A 16 34.31 25.88 38.14
N GLU A 17 34.06 26.92 38.94
CA GLU A 17 35.09 27.89 39.34
C GLU A 17 36.22 27.18 40.13
N GLY A 18 37.42 27.12 39.55
CA GLY A 18 38.57 26.38 40.09
C GLY A 18 38.62 24.88 39.72
N SER A 19 37.74 24.42 38.84
CA SER A 19 37.75 23.06 38.26
C SER A 19 38.79 22.94 37.13
N PHE A 20 39.16 21.70 36.79
CA PHE A 20 39.97 21.37 35.59
C PHE A 20 39.12 21.31 34.30
N VAL A 21 37.89 21.83 34.36
CA VAL A 21 36.96 21.94 33.25
C VAL A 21 36.39 23.35 33.23
N SER A 22 36.45 24.01 32.08
CA SER A 22 35.81 25.31 31.88
C SER A 22 34.77 25.23 30.77
N VAL A 23 33.65 25.95 30.96
CA VAL A 23 32.57 26.03 29.96
C VAL A 23 32.24 27.48 29.69
N THR A 24 32.43 27.94 28.45
CA THR A 24 32.12 29.32 28.05
C THR A 24 31.04 29.34 26.98
N SER A 25 29.99 30.15 27.15
CA SER A 25 28.95 30.30 26.13
C SER A 25 29.29 31.46 25.18
N ASN A 26 28.86 31.38 23.92
CA ASN A 26 28.91 32.53 23.02
C ASN A 26 27.87 33.60 23.44
N ALA A 27 27.97 34.80 22.84
CA ALA A 27 27.08 35.92 23.17
C ALA A 27 25.58 35.62 22.94
N SER A 28 25.26 34.71 22.01
CA SER A 28 23.89 34.27 21.73
C SER A 28 23.44 33.08 22.59
N SER A 29 24.31 32.53 23.43
CA SER A 29 24.11 31.27 24.19
C SER A 29 23.80 30.00 23.38
N ASP A 30 23.79 30.10 22.05
CA ASP A 30 23.54 28.98 21.14
C ASP A 30 24.74 28.04 20.97
N SER A 31 25.93 28.43 21.43
CA SER A 31 27.09 27.53 21.46
C SER A 31 27.85 27.63 22.77
N LYS A 32 28.39 26.47 23.21
CA LYS A 32 29.23 26.35 24.41
C LYS A 32 30.57 25.73 24.03
N LEU A 33 31.65 26.35 24.50
CA LEU A 33 33.01 25.82 24.43
C LEU A 33 33.31 25.12 25.76
N VAL A 34 33.47 23.81 25.72
CA VAL A 34 33.91 23.00 26.87
C VAL A 34 35.40 22.73 26.71
N ARG A 35 36.21 23.09 27.71
CA ARG A 35 37.66 22.87 27.72
C ARG A 35 38.03 22.00 28.91
N PHE A 36 38.69 20.88 28.64
CA PHE A 36 39.32 20.03 29.65
C PHE A 36 40.80 20.39 29.78
N ASP A 37 41.23 20.83 30.96
CA ASP A 37 42.63 21.19 31.24
C ASP A 37 43.41 19.93 31.63
N VAL A 38 44.35 19.51 30.78
CA VAL A 38 45.16 18.30 31.00
C VAL A 38 46.33 18.61 31.94
N GLN A 39 46.40 17.91 33.08
CA GLN A 39 47.51 18.04 34.03
C GLN A 39 48.53 16.93 33.80
N ASN A 40 49.59 17.24 33.05
CA ASN A 40 50.59 16.23 32.65
C ASN A 40 51.25 15.51 33.83
N ASP A 41 51.41 16.16 34.98
CA ASP A 41 52.03 15.55 36.17
C ASP A 41 51.13 14.52 36.86
N ALA A 42 49.82 14.55 36.63
CA ALA A 42 48.82 13.71 37.29
C ALA A 42 48.07 12.77 36.32
N ASP A 43 47.82 13.23 35.09
CA ASP A 43 46.98 12.56 34.11
C ASP A 43 47.78 11.60 33.21
N SER A 44 49.11 11.79 33.14
CA SER A 44 49.99 10.99 32.28
C SER A 44 50.34 9.62 32.87
N ASN A 45 50.79 8.71 31.99
CA ASN A 45 51.48 7.51 32.42
C ASN A 45 52.99 7.71 32.33
N GLU A 46 53.66 7.78 33.47
CA GLU A 46 55.13 7.84 33.50
C GLU A 46 55.68 6.65 34.27
N GLY A 47 56.48 5.85 33.57
CA GLY A 47 57.18 4.70 34.12
C GLY A 47 58.67 4.86 33.90
N SER A 48 59.45 4.90 34.98
CA SER A 48 60.90 4.78 34.90
C SER A 48 61.30 3.31 34.72
N ASN A 49 62.26 3.03 33.84
CA ASN A 49 62.77 1.67 33.62
C ASN A 49 63.44 1.04 34.86
N ASP A 50 63.72 1.84 35.90
CA ASP A 50 64.27 1.41 37.19
C ASP A 50 63.22 1.28 38.31
N GLY A 51 61.93 1.50 38.00
CA GLY A 51 60.81 1.31 38.92
C GLY A 51 60.71 2.33 40.06
N ARG A 52 61.48 3.42 40.04
CA ARG A 52 61.49 4.42 41.12
C ARG A 52 60.46 5.55 40.96
N LEU A 53 59.84 5.66 39.79
CA LEU A 53 58.69 6.49 39.50
C LEU A 53 57.71 5.65 38.67
N ALA A 54 56.55 5.34 39.24
CA ALA A 54 55.44 4.69 38.55
C ALA A 54 54.18 5.49 38.86
N VAL A 55 53.79 6.37 37.94
CA VAL A 55 52.52 7.09 37.99
C VAL A 55 51.58 6.41 36.99
N ALA A 56 50.50 5.81 37.51
CA ALA A 56 49.44 5.29 36.66
C ALA A 56 48.54 6.45 36.25
N ALA A 57 48.26 6.55 34.94
CA ALA A 57 47.29 7.49 34.39
C ALA A 57 45.94 7.31 35.11
N GLY A 58 45.57 8.29 35.95
CA GLY A 58 44.43 8.18 36.87
C GLY A 58 43.22 9.04 36.48
N ALA A 59 43.33 9.86 35.44
CA ALA A 59 42.27 10.80 35.09
C ALA A 59 41.20 10.15 34.22
N THR A 60 39.96 10.51 34.51
CA THR A 60 38.79 10.16 33.69
C THR A 60 38.08 11.45 33.33
N TYR A 61 37.99 11.75 32.04
CA TYR A 61 37.25 12.89 31.52
C TYR A 61 35.82 12.43 31.26
N ASN A 62 34.82 13.17 31.76
CA ASN A 62 33.41 12.85 31.56
C ASN A 62 32.70 14.04 30.92
N LEU A 63 31.86 13.78 29.92
CA LEU A 63 30.99 14.78 29.31
C LEU A 63 29.57 14.22 29.20
N SER A 64 28.60 14.97 29.71
CA SER A 64 27.18 14.70 29.53
C SER A 64 26.53 15.87 28.80
N VAL A 65 25.96 15.60 27.64
CA VAL A 65 25.19 16.57 26.84
C VAL A 65 23.73 16.17 26.90
N LYS A 66 22.92 16.97 27.58
CA LYS A 66 21.48 16.80 27.63
C LYS A 66 20.84 17.55 26.46
N THR A 67 19.78 17.00 25.89
CA THR A 67 18.95 17.72 24.92
C THR A 67 17.73 18.35 25.62
N SER A 68 16.85 18.98 24.85
CA SER A 68 15.54 19.45 25.36
C SER A 68 14.59 18.30 25.71
N ASP A 69 14.92 17.08 25.27
CA ASP A 69 14.24 15.85 25.64
C ASP A 69 15.05 15.16 26.76
N ASP A 70 14.41 14.95 27.91
CA ASP A 70 15.05 14.36 29.10
C ASP A 70 15.48 12.90 28.86
N ASP A 71 14.84 12.21 27.91
CA ASP A 71 15.18 10.83 27.55
C ASP A 71 16.40 10.74 26.62
N ILE A 72 16.75 11.84 25.93
CA ILE A 72 17.87 11.89 24.99
C ILE A 72 19.04 12.65 25.62
N HIS A 73 20.02 11.89 26.11
CA HIS A 73 21.27 12.40 26.66
C HIS A 73 22.47 11.62 26.13
N PHE A 74 23.53 12.34 25.77
CA PHE A 74 24.78 11.77 25.30
C PHE A 74 25.80 11.80 26.42
N THR A 75 26.35 10.65 26.78
CA THR A 75 27.36 10.56 27.85
C THR A 75 28.61 9.89 27.31
N ALA A 76 29.76 10.50 27.55
CA ALA A 76 31.05 9.94 27.22
C ALA A 76 31.95 9.96 28.47
N SER A 77 32.70 8.87 28.65
CA SER A 77 33.72 8.71 29.68
C SER A 77 34.99 8.24 29.00
N LEU A 78 36.08 8.97 29.18
CA LEU A 78 37.35 8.73 28.51
C LEU A 78 38.45 8.65 29.55
N SER A 79 39.18 7.54 29.57
CA SER A 79 40.36 7.42 30.43
C SER A 79 41.55 8.15 29.81
N SER A 80 42.35 8.84 30.61
CA SER A 80 43.60 9.45 30.12
C SER A 80 44.60 8.42 29.58
N ALA A 81 44.42 7.13 29.91
CA ALA A 81 45.20 6.03 29.33
C ALA A 81 44.87 5.76 27.85
N GLU A 82 43.68 6.14 27.37
CA GLU A 82 43.18 5.86 26.02
C GLU A 82 43.61 6.92 25.00
N VAL A 83 44.14 8.07 25.46
CA VAL A 83 44.52 9.21 24.62
C VAL A 83 46.05 9.27 24.47
N ARG A 84 46.56 9.13 23.23
CA ARG A 84 48.01 9.19 22.96
C ARG A 84 48.32 10.04 21.71
N PRO A 85 49.21 11.04 21.79
CA PRO A 85 49.80 11.61 23.01
C PRO A 85 48.75 12.33 23.87
N LEU A 86 48.90 12.28 25.20
CA LEU A 86 48.00 12.96 26.13
C LEU A 86 48.26 14.47 26.09
N ASN A 87 47.38 15.20 25.40
CA ASN A 87 47.35 16.66 25.34
C ASN A 87 45.91 17.12 25.15
N GLU A 88 45.67 18.43 25.39
CA GLU A 88 44.34 19.04 25.30
C GLU A 88 43.64 18.72 23.97
N ALA A 89 44.32 18.92 22.84
CA ALA A 89 43.72 18.73 21.52
C ALA A 89 43.27 17.28 21.27
N ASN A 90 44.04 16.30 21.72
CA ASN A 90 43.71 14.89 21.57
C ASN A 90 42.64 14.44 22.56
N VAL A 91 42.62 14.99 23.78
CA VAL A 91 41.53 14.74 24.75
C VAL A 91 40.22 15.32 24.22
N HIS A 92 40.24 16.55 23.69
CA HIS A 92 39.04 17.17 23.10
C HIS A 92 38.56 16.38 21.87
N LYS A 93 39.47 16.00 20.97
CA LYS A 93 39.13 15.19 19.79
C LYS A 93 38.53 13.84 20.19
N ALA A 94 39.18 13.11 21.10
CA ALA A 94 38.71 11.81 21.56
C ALA A 94 37.37 11.91 22.31
N MET A 95 37.16 12.98 23.10
CA MET A 95 35.89 13.22 23.78
C MET A 95 34.77 13.55 22.79
N VAL A 96 35.04 14.35 21.77
CA VAL A 96 34.09 14.63 20.69
C VAL A 96 33.72 13.34 19.94
N ASP A 97 34.72 12.54 19.57
CA ASP A 97 34.51 11.26 18.89
C ASP A 97 33.70 10.29 19.78
N ALA A 98 33.99 10.25 21.09
CA ALA A 98 33.26 9.43 22.06
C ALA A 98 31.79 9.88 22.23
N VAL A 99 31.51 11.19 22.38
CA VAL A 99 30.13 11.69 22.44
C VAL A 99 29.38 11.40 21.14
N ARG A 100 30.00 11.64 19.98
CA ARG A 100 29.39 11.34 18.68
C ARG A 100 29.08 9.86 18.48
N SER A 101 29.90 8.96 19.04
CA SER A 101 29.63 7.52 18.99
C SER A 101 28.36 7.10 19.74
N THR A 102 27.90 7.92 20.69
CA THR A 102 26.64 7.68 21.42
C THR A 102 25.42 8.28 20.74
N ALA A 103 25.61 8.97 19.61
CA ALA A 103 24.50 9.52 18.84
C ALA A 103 23.65 8.40 18.23
N MET A 104 22.33 8.59 18.22
CA MET A 104 21.42 7.66 17.54
C MET A 104 21.75 7.62 16.04
N LEU A 105 21.97 6.42 15.52
CA LEU A 105 22.09 6.18 14.09
C LEU A 105 20.69 6.32 13.49
N ALA A 106 20.51 7.27 12.58
CA ALA A 106 19.30 7.30 11.78
C ALA A 106 19.34 6.12 10.82
N SER A 107 18.38 5.22 10.99
CA SER A 107 18.16 4.09 10.09
C SER A 107 16.98 4.45 9.21
N LEU A 108 17.22 4.56 7.91
CA LEU A 108 16.16 4.59 6.91
C LEU A 108 16.09 3.19 6.31
N SER A 109 15.06 2.43 6.69
CA SER A 109 14.67 1.24 5.94
C SER A 109 13.62 1.66 4.91
N GLY A 110 13.78 1.28 3.65
CA GLY A 110 12.59 1.09 2.83
C GLY A 110 11.71 0.05 3.53
N GLY A 111 10.39 0.16 3.45
CA GLY A 111 9.60 -1.07 3.60
C GLY A 111 10.04 -2.07 2.52
N GLU A 112 9.70 -3.36 2.73
CA GLU A 112 9.90 -4.48 1.79
C GLU A 112 10.23 -4.00 0.38
N PRO A 113 11.42 -4.33 -0.19
CA PRO A 113 11.68 -4.04 -1.59
C PRO A 113 10.53 -4.70 -2.33
N ALA A 114 9.60 -3.89 -2.83
CA ALA A 114 8.44 -4.43 -3.50
C ALA A 114 8.88 -4.76 -4.93
N ALA A 115 9.88 -5.64 -5.05
CA ALA A 115 9.88 -6.69 -6.04
C ALA A 115 8.55 -7.43 -5.87
N LYS A 116 7.48 -6.80 -6.37
CA LYS A 116 6.18 -7.44 -6.42
C LYS A 116 6.33 -8.51 -7.49
N PRO A 117 5.85 -9.73 -7.25
CA PRO A 117 5.75 -10.69 -8.34
C PRO A 117 4.99 -10.04 -9.49
N GLN A 118 5.42 -10.32 -10.73
CA GLN A 118 4.68 -9.87 -11.91
C GLN A 118 3.22 -10.27 -11.77
N SER A 119 2.28 -9.34 -11.95
CA SER A 119 0.85 -9.56 -11.76
C SER A 119 0.06 -9.16 -12.99
N VAL A 120 -0.77 -10.05 -13.53
CA VAL A 120 -1.67 -9.76 -14.66
C VAL A 120 -3.12 -9.88 -14.21
N GLU A 121 -3.94 -8.86 -14.48
CA GLU A 121 -5.36 -8.79 -14.10
C GLU A 121 -6.27 -8.91 -15.33
N PHE A 122 -7.19 -9.86 -15.28
CA PHE A 122 -8.21 -10.06 -16.32
C PHE A 122 -9.59 -9.70 -15.80
N THR A 123 -10.38 -9.02 -16.64
CA THR A 123 -11.78 -8.68 -16.34
C THR A 123 -12.70 -9.34 -17.34
N PHE A 124 -13.73 -10.01 -16.84
CA PHE A 124 -14.89 -10.35 -17.66
C PHE A 124 -15.85 -9.14 -17.68
N ASP A 125 -15.85 -8.39 -18.78
CA ASP A 125 -16.85 -7.35 -19.02
C ASP A 125 -18.11 -8.00 -19.62
N GLY A 126 -19.21 -7.93 -18.89
CA GLY A 126 -20.52 -8.35 -19.37
C GLY A 126 -21.64 -7.54 -18.72
N PRO A 127 -22.85 -7.51 -19.31
CA PRO A 127 -24.03 -7.02 -18.59
C PRO A 127 -24.19 -7.77 -17.26
N ASN A 128 -25.01 -7.21 -16.36
CA ASN A 128 -25.37 -7.87 -15.12
C ASN A 128 -25.73 -9.35 -15.36
N ILE A 129 -25.33 -10.23 -14.43
CA ILE A 129 -25.56 -11.67 -14.56
C ILE A 129 -27.05 -11.92 -14.76
N ASN A 130 -27.40 -12.61 -15.83
CA ASN A 130 -28.79 -12.91 -16.16
C ASN A 130 -29.69 -11.65 -16.20
N GLU A 131 -29.23 -10.59 -16.87
CA GLU A 131 -29.99 -9.37 -17.10
C GLU A 131 -31.22 -9.65 -18.00
N ILE A 132 -32.36 -9.00 -17.75
CA ILE A 132 -33.52 -9.11 -18.64
C ILE A 132 -33.23 -8.45 -19.98
N GLY A 133 -33.22 -9.25 -21.05
CA GLY A 133 -33.08 -8.75 -22.43
C GLY A 133 -34.40 -8.34 -23.07
N SER A 134 -35.49 -9.06 -22.74
CA SER A 134 -36.82 -8.71 -23.23
C SER A 134 -37.92 -9.27 -22.34
N LEU A 135 -39.06 -8.59 -22.35
CA LEU A 135 -40.28 -8.96 -21.64
C LEU A 135 -41.40 -9.22 -22.66
N ASN A 136 -42.31 -10.11 -22.30
CA ASN A 136 -43.57 -10.26 -23.05
C ASN A 136 -44.55 -9.14 -22.68
N ASN A 137 -45.13 -8.51 -23.71
CA ASN A 137 -46.08 -7.40 -23.58
C ASN A 137 -47.45 -7.88 -23.05
N PRO A 138 -47.92 -7.41 -21.88
CA PRO A 138 -49.20 -7.81 -21.33
C PRO A 138 -50.35 -6.93 -21.85
N VAL A 139 -51.58 -7.39 -21.63
CA VAL A 139 -52.81 -6.67 -21.98
C VAL A 139 -53.22 -5.78 -20.81
N ALA A 140 -53.68 -4.56 -21.09
CA ALA A 140 -54.01 -3.52 -20.11
C ALA A 140 -55.37 -2.85 -20.43
N THR A 141 -56.44 -3.64 -20.61
CA THR A 141 -57.74 -3.14 -21.13
C THR A 141 -58.48 -2.17 -20.21
N ASN A 142 -58.20 -2.18 -18.90
CA ASN A 142 -58.90 -1.37 -17.90
C ASN A 142 -58.12 -0.11 -17.50
N LEU A 143 -56.90 0.06 -18.02
CA LEU A 143 -56.02 1.18 -17.70
C LEU A 143 -56.11 2.26 -18.77
N GLY A 144 -55.98 3.51 -18.34
CA GLY A 144 -55.92 4.66 -19.25
C GLY A 144 -54.63 4.66 -20.08
N ASN A 145 -54.65 5.37 -21.21
CA ASN A 145 -53.42 5.59 -21.97
C ASN A 145 -52.43 6.44 -21.16
N GLY A 146 -51.15 6.08 -21.16
CA GLY A 146 -50.13 6.77 -20.39
C GLY A 146 -48.72 6.19 -20.57
N SER A 147 -47.73 6.88 -20.00
CA SER A 147 -46.34 6.42 -19.89
C SER A 147 -45.91 6.50 -18.43
N TYR A 148 -45.38 5.42 -17.90
CA TYR A 148 -45.10 5.24 -16.48
C TYR A 148 -43.66 4.73 -16.31
N ALA A 149 -42.83 5.50 -15.64
CA ALA A 149 -41.52 5.04 -15.19
C ALA A 149 -41.72 4.21 -13.91
N ILE A 150 -41.22 2.98 -13.93
CA ILE A 150 -41.36 2.01 -12.83
C ILE A 150 -39.96 1.69 -12.32
N ASP A 151 -39.70 2.08 -11.08
CA ASP A 151 -38.45 1.81 -10.38
C ASP A 151 -38.46 0.40 -9.76
N ALA A 152 -37.29 -0.13 -9.43
CA ALA A 152 -37.13 -1.50 -8.93
C ALA A 152 -37.96 -1.80 -7.67
N ASN A 153 -38.09 -0.81 -6.78
CA ASN A 153 -38.88 -0.96 -5.54
C ASN A 153 -40.41 -0.94 -5.76
N GLN A 154 -40.87 -0.67 -6.98
CA GLN A 154 -42.29 -0.69 -7.37
C GLN A 154 -42.67 -2.00 -8.07
N ILE A 155 -41.74 -2.94 -8.20
CA ILE A 155 -41.98 -4.24 -8.84
C ILE A 155 -42.07 -5.29 -7.75
N VAL A 156 -43.10 -6.14 -7.86
CA VAL A 156 -43.37 -7.22 -6.93
C VAL A 156 -43.07 -8.56 -7.61
N HIS A 157 -42.33 -9.40 -6.91
CA HIS A 157 -41.90 -10.70 -7.40
C HIS A 157 -42.63 -11.84 -6.68
N PRO A 158 -43.18 -12.84 -7.40
CA PRO A 158 -43.67 -14.05 -6.77
C PRO A 158 -42.56 -14.84 -6.06
N VAL A 159 -42.95 -15.70 -5.14
CA VAL A 159 -42.01 -16.59 -4.42
C VAL A 159 -41.22 -17.43 -5.42
N GLY A 160 -39.89 -17.38 -5.33
CA GLY A 160 -38.97 -18.19 -6.14
C GLY A 160 -38.26 -17.44 -7.27
N VAL A 161 -38.59 -16.17 -7.52
CA VAL A 161 -37.80 -15.30 -8.38
C VAL A 161 -36.63 -14.72 -7.57
N ALA A 162 -35.40 -14.89 -8.06
CA ALA A 162 -34.18 -14.40 -7.41
C ALA A 162 -33.66 -13.08 -8.00
N GLY A 163 -34.30 -12.59 -9.06
CA GLY A 163 -33.84 -11.42 -9.78
C GLY A 163 -34.18 -10.10 -9.09
N GLU A 164 -33.26 -9.14 -9.15
CA GLU A 164 -33.32 -7.86 -8.44
C GLU A 164 -32.98 -6.69 -9.38
N ASP A 165 -33.27 -5.46 -8.94
CA ASP A 165 -32.85 -4.19 -9.56
C ASP A 165 -33.28 -3.95 -11.02
N VAL A 166 -34.38 -4.58 -11.47
CA VAL A 166 -35.01 -4.26 -12.76
C VAL A 166 -35.75 -2.92 -12.69
N SER A 167 -35.64 -2.10 -13.72
CA SER A 167 -36.47 -0.89 -13.89
C SER A 167 -37.01 -0.79 -15.30
N LEU A 168 -38.23 -0.27 -15.43
CA LEU A 168 -39.01 -0.37 -16.65
C LEU A 168 -39.62 0.98 -17.01
N ASN A 169 -39.88 1.19 -18.30
CA ASN A 169 -40.85 2.18 -18.76
C ASN A 169 -42.03 1.46 -19.38
N ILE A 170 -43.22 1.64 -18.81
CA ILE A 170 -44.46 1.06 -19.29
C ILE A 170 -45.24 2.10 -20.09
N VAL A 171 -45.55 1.79 -21.34
CA VAL A 171 -46.43 2.60 -22.19
C VAL A 171 -47.73 1.85 -22.42
N ILE A 172 -48.86 2.44 -22.02
CA ILE A 172 -50.20 1.91 -22.26
C ILE A 172 -50.84 2.72 -23.37
N ALA A 173 -51.22 2.04 -24.45
CA ALA A 173 -51.90 2.66 -25.59
C ALA A 173 -52.94 1.71 -26.18
N GLY A 174 -54.20 2.15 -26.24
CA GLY A 174 -55.28 1.39 -26.88
C GLY A 174 -55.56 0.04 -26.20
N GLY A 175 -55.34 -0.04 -24.89
CA GLY A 175 -55.53 -1.27 -24.10
C GLY A 175 -54.37 -2.27 -24.14
N GLN A 176 -53.26 -1.96 -24.83
CA GLN A 176 -52.01 -2.74 -24.74
C GLN A 176 -50.95 -2.01 -23.93
N ALA A 177 -50.25 -2.77 -23.07
CA ALA A 177 -49.04 -2.31 -22.41
C ALA A 177 -47.81 -2.76 -23.19
N THR A 178 -46.82 -1.87 -23.30
CA THR A 178 -45.48 -2.16 -23.81
C THR A 178 -44.50 -1.84 -22.70
N ALA A 179 -43.69 -2.83 -22.31
CA ALA A 179 -42.63 -2.65 -21.33
C ALA A 179 -41.29 -2.51 -22.07
N THR A 180 -40.65 -1.37 -21.89
CA THR A 180 -39.25 -1.17 -22.28
C THR A 180 -38.39 -1.34 -21.05
N VAL A 181 -37.38 -2.19 -21.14
CA VAL A 181 -36.40 -2.38 -20.06
C VAL A 181 -35.47 -1.18 -20.03
N THR A 182 -35.48 -0.43 -18.91
CA THR A 182 -34.60 0.72 -18.69
C THR A 182 -33.31 0.29 -17.99
N SER A 183 -33.41 -0.69 -17.08
CA SER A 183 -32.33 -1.48 -16.49
C SER A 183 -32.82 -2.93 -16.38
N GLY A 184 -32.11 -3.91 -16.93
CA GLY A 184 -32.58 -5.30 -16.92
C GLY A 184 -32.33 -6.04 -15.61
N GLY A 185 -31.71 -5.38 -14.62
CA GLY A 185 -31.41 -5.97 -13.32
C GLY A 185 -30.43 -7.15 -13.40
N THR A 186 -30.46 -8.03 -12.40
CA THR A 186 -29.57 -9.19 -12.28
C THR A 186 -30.33 -10.38 -11.72
N GLY A 187 -29.90 -11.61 -12.04
CA GLY A 187 -30.40 -12.84 -11.40
C GLY A 187 -31.73 -13.39 -11.93
N TYR A 188 -32.20 -12.92 -13.09
CA TYR A 188 -33.47 -13.38 -13.67
C TYR A 188 -33.34 -14.71 -14.43
N ALA A 189 -34.44 -15.43 -14.57
CA ALA A 189 -34.56 -16.58 -15.45
C ALA A 189 -35.66 -16.36 -16.48
N VAL A 190 -35.54 -17.02 -17.65
CA VAL A 190 -36.63 -17.03 -18.63
C VAL A 190 -37.86 -17.67 -17.99
N GLY A 191 -38.98 -16.96 -18.03
CA GLY A 191 -40.24 -17.36 -17.39
C GLY A 191 -40.50 -16.70 -16.04
N ASP A 192 -39.53 -15.99 -15.45
CA ASP A 192 -39.76 -15.21 -14.23
C ASP A 192 -40.86 -14.17 -14.45
N GLN A 193 -41.66 -13.97 -13.41
CA GLN A 193 -42.78 -13.03 -13.41
C GLN A 193 -42.42 -11.77 -12.65
N LEU A 194 -42.72 -10.63 -13.26
CA LEU A 194 -42.63 -9.31 -12.63
C LEU A 194 -44.05 -8.74 -12.55
N ILE A 195 -44.51 -8.38 -11.36
CA ILE A 195 -45.81 -7.76 -11.17
C ILE A 195 -45.60 -6.27 -10.94
N VAL A 196 -46.17 -5.44 -11.80
CA VAL A 196 -46.26 -3.99 -11.59
C VAL A 196 -47.65 -3.73 -10.99
N PRO A 197 -47.73 -3.33 -9.70
CA PRO A 197 -48.99 -3.00 -9.06
C PRO A 197 -49.76 -1.89 -9.80
N GLY A 198 -51.07 -2.06 -9.92
CA GLY A 198 -51.95 -1.19 -10.69
C GLY A 198 -52.02 0.25 -10.17
N ASP A 199 -51.78 0.47 -8.87
CA ASP A 199 -51.72 1.80 -8.25
C ASP A 199 -50.57 2.67 -8.80
N TYR A 200 -49.48 2.07 -9.29
CA TYR A 200 -48.42 2.79 -10.01
C TYR A 200 -48.75 3.10 -11.47
N LEU A 201 -49.83 2.51 -12.00
CA LEU A 201 -50.29 2.65 -13.39
C LEU A 201 -51.58 3.48 -13.49
N GLY A 202 -52.09 4.01 -12.37
CA GLY A 202 -53.34 4.78 -12.31
C GLY A 202 -54.61 3.93 -12.22
N GLY A 203 -54.49 2.64 -11.89
CA GLY A 203 -55.57 1.72 -11.60
C GLY A 203 -55.64 1.31 -10.12
N ILE A 204 -56.26 0.16 -9.84
CA ILE A 204 -56.41 -0.40 -8.48
C ILE A 204 -55.68 -1.75 -8.33
N THR A 205 -54.78 -1.84 -7.36
CA THR A 205 -54.13 -3.09 -6.96
C THR A 205 -55.09 -3.95 -6.11
N PRO A 206 -55.30 -5.25 -6.39
CA PRO A 206 -54.61 -6.08 -7.38
C PRO A 206 -55.36 -6.26 -8.72
N ALA A 207 -56.50 -5.59 -8.92
CA ALA A 207 -57.36 -5.86 -10.08
C ALA A 207 -56.79 -5.36 -11.42
N ASP A 208 -55.96 -4.31 -11.39
CA ASP A 208 -55.33 -3.70 -12.56
C ASP A 208 -53.80 -3.91 -12.59
N ASP A 209 -53.28 -4.88 -11.83
CA ASP A 209 -51.85 -5.22 -11.82
C ASP A 209 -51.41 -5.78 -13.17
N LEU A 210 -50.24 -5.33 -13.67
CA LEU A 210 -49.64 -5.88 -14.88
C LEU A 210 -48.63 -6.97 -14.53
N THR A 211 -48.87 -8.18 -15.03
CA THR A 211 -47.89 -9.28 -14.95
C THR A 211 -47.09 -9.33 -16.24
N LEU A 212 -45.78 -9.12 -16.13
CA LEU A 212 -44.80 -9.26 -17.19
C LEU A 212 -44.07 -10.60 -17.03
N ILE A 213 -43.62 -11.18 -18.14
CA ILE A 213 -42.85 -12.43 -18.15
C ILE A 213 -41.52 -12.18 -18.84
N VAL A 214 -40.42 -12.58 -18.19
CA VAL A 214 -39.07 -12.55 -18.78
C VAL A 214 -39.02 -13.50 -19.98
N ALA A 215 -38.88 -12.93 -21.18
CA ALA A 215 -38.87 -13.66 -22.44
C ALA A 215 -37.48 -14.11 -22.84
N ASN A 216 -36.46 -13.32 -22.49
CA ASN A 216 -35.06 -13.62 -22.73
C ASN A 216 -34.21 -12.97 -21.63
N VAL A 217 -33.16 -13.68 -21.21
CA VAL A 217 -32.10 -13.13 -20.37
C VAL A 217 -30.82 -13.00 -21.18
N LEU A 218 -30.13 -11.89 -21.01
CA LEU A 218 -28.78 -11.66 -21.46
C LEU A 218 -27.85 -12.16 -20.36
N SER A 219 -27.30 -13.36 -20.54
CA SER A 219 -26.35 -13.94 -19.60
C SER A 219 -24.94 -13.85 -20.19
N PRO A 220 -23.93 -13.41 -19.42
CA PRO A 220 -22.53 -13.67 -19.73
C PRO A 220 -22.10 -15.11 -19.40
N ASP A 221 -23.02 -15.99 -18.97
CA ASP A 221 -22.75 -17.35 -18.50
C ASP A 221 -22.24 -18.29 -19.60
N ALA A 222 -21.33 -19.20 -19.21
CA ALA A 222 -20.76 -20.19 -20.12
C ALA A 222 -21.86 -21.09 -20.75
N GLN A 223 -21.73 -21.37 -22.05
CA GLN A 223 -22.65 -22.18 -22.83
C GLN A 223 -21.99 -23.47 -23.34
N ALA A 224 -22.82 -24.36 -23.90
CA ALA A 224 -22.35 -25.61 -24.46
C ALA A 224 -21.42 -25.36 -25.65
N GLY A 225 -20.12 -25.64 -25.50
CA GLY A 225 -19.12 -25.45 -26.54
C GLY A 225 -18.20 -24.24 -26.33
N ASP A 226 -18.43 -23.46 -25.29
CA ASP A 226 -17.48 -22.42 -24.88
C ASP A 226 -16.20 -23.06 -24.31
N THR A 227 -15.05 -22.44 -24.58
CA THR A 227 -13.76 -22.87 -24.05
C THR A 227 -12.94 -21.68 -23.57
N LEU A 228 -12.21 -21.89 -22.47
CA LEU A 228 -11.25 -20.93 -21.93
C LEU A 228 -9.89 -21.61 -21.75
N SER A 229 -8.85 -21.03 -22.36
CA SER A 229 -7.47 -21.47 -22.21
C SER A 229 -6.56 -20.30 -21.85
N ILE A 230 -5.60 -20.54 -20.95
CA ILE A 230 -4.65 -19.53 -20.46
C ILE A 230 -3.24 -20.01 -20.79
N ASP A 231 -2.52 -19.24 -21.59
CA ASP A 231 -1.13 -19.51 -21.95
C ASP A 231 -0.22 -18.75 -20.98
N VAL A 232 0.45 -19.45 -20.07
CA VAL A 232 1.28 -18.87 -19.02
C VAL A 232 2.42 -19.81 -18.61
N ALA A 233 3.57 -19.25 -18.23
CA ALA A 233 4.78 -19.97 -17.84
C ALA A 233 5.19 -21.06 -18.86
N GLY A 234 4.98 -20.81 -20.15
CA GLY A 234 5.29 -21.75 -21.23
C GLY A 234 4.34 -22.95 -21.35
N SER A 235 3.20 -22.94 -20.64
CA SER A 235 2.17 -23.98 -20.68
C SER A 235 0.80 -23.42 -21.00
N THR A 236 -0.08 -24.25 -21.58
CA THR A 236 -1.49 -23.91 -21.81
C THR A 236 -2.37 -24.59 -20.76
N VAL A 237 -2.98 -23.81 -19.88
CA VAL A 237 -3.92 -24.27 -18.86
C VAL A 237 -5.34 -24.21 -19.42
N SER A 238 -6.02 -25.36 -19.46
CA SER A 238 -7.43 -25.43 -19.87
C SER A 238 -8.34 -25.24 -18.67
N VAL A 239 -9.24 -24.26 -18.74
CA VAL A 239 -10.21 -23.99 -17.67
C VAL A 239 -11.49 -24.79 -17.95
N PRO A 240 -11.94 -25.66 -17.03
CA PRO A 240 -13.16 -26.41 -17.21
C PRO A 240 -14.38 -25.48 -17.10
N LEU A 241 -15.15 -25.38 -18.19
CA LEU A 241 -16.40 -24.64 -18.22
C LEU A 241 -17.59 -25.59 -18.23
N THR A 242 -18.62 -25.24 -17.46
CA THR A 242 -19.92 -25.93 -17.44
C THR A 242 -21.01 -24.94 -17.83
N ILE A 243 -22.06 -25.43 -18.49
CA ILE A 243 -23.20 -24.60 -18.90
C ILE A 243 -23.80 -23.90 -17.68
N GLY A 244 -24.02 -22.59 -17.78
CA GLY A 244 -24.63 -21.78 -16.72
C GLY A 244 -23.64 -21.31 -15.65
N MET A 245 -22.32 -21.54 -15.81
CA MET A 245 -21.35 -20.91 -14.93
C MET A 245 -21.36 -19.40 -15.11
N SER A 246 -21.56 -18.68 -14.00
CA SER A 246 -21.49 -17.23 -13.97
C SER A 246 -20.06 -16.72 -14.16
N PRO A 247 -19.84 -15.44 -14.51
CA PRO A 247 -18.50 -14.85 -14.60
C PRO A 247 -17.65 -15.06 -13.33
N GLN A 248 -18.26 -14.97 -12.14
CA GLN A 248 -17.59 -15.30 -10.89
C GLN A 248 -17.08 -16.75 -10.87
N GLN A 249 -17.94 -17.69 -11.23
CA GLN A 249 -17.57 -19.12 -11.24
C GLN A 249 -16.50 -19.40 -12.30
N ILE A 250 -16.50 -18.67 -13.41
CA ILE A 250 -15.47 -18.77 -14.45
C ILE A 250 -14.12 -18.25 -13.93
N THR A 251 -14.07 -17.11 -13.23
CA THR A 251 -12.82 -16.58 -12.66
C THR A 251 -12.28 -17.45 -11.52
N GLU A 252 -13.17 -18.02 -10.71
CA GLU A 252 -12.84 -19.02 -9.68
C GLU A 252 -12.27 -20.31 -10.32
N ALA A 253 -12.92 -20.86 -11.33
CA ALA A 253 -12.44 -22.04 -12.03
C ALA A 253 -11.11 -21.79 -12.76
N ALA A 254 -10.91 -20.58 -13.31
CA ALA A 254 -9.63 -20.18 -13.92
C ALA A 254 -8.50 -20.18 -12.88
N THR A 255 -8.78 -19.59 -11.71
CA THR A 255 -7.84 -19.54 -10.59
C THR A 255 -7.49 -20.94 -10.07
N GLU A 256 -8.50 -21.80 -9.90
CA GLU A 256 -8.28 -23.19 -9.49
C GLU A 256 -7.46 -23.97 -10.52
N ALA A 257 -7.76 -23.82 -11.81
CA ALA A 257 -7.02 -24.50 -12.88
C ALA A 257 -5.55 -24.08 -12.92
N LEU A 258 -5.27 -22.79 -12.74
CA LEU A 258 -3.91 -22.24 -12.68
C LEU A 258 -3.13 -22.71 -11.46
N ASN A 259 -3.73 -22.62 -10.27
CA ASN A 259 -3.09 -23.06 -9.03
C ASN A 259 -2.82 -24.57 -9.03
N ASN A 260 -3.69 -25.37 -9.64
CA ASN A 260 -3.51 -26.82 -9.78
C ASN A 260 -2.52 -27.20 -10.89
N ALA A 261 -2.16 -26.28 -11.80
CA ALA A 261 -1.20 -26.55 -12.87
C ALA A 261 0.25 -26.61 -12.35
N ASN A 262 0.51 -26.18 -11.11
CA ASN A 262 1.82 -26.24 -10.44
C ASN A 262 2.95 -25.62 -11.27
N LEU A 263 2.72 -24.39 -11.76
CA LEU A 263 3.59 -23.66 -12.68
C LEU A 263 4.51 -22.63 -11.99
N GLY A 264 4.60 -22.63 -10.66
CA GLY A 264 5.30 -21.57 -9.91
C GLY A 264 4.50 -20.26 -9.90
N LEU A 265 3.17 -20.35 -9.80
CA LEU A 265 2.25 -19.22 -9.90
C LEU A 265 1.18 -19.33 -8.82
N VAL A 266 0.70 -18.17 -8.38
CA VAL A 266 -0.47 -18.01 -7.53
C VAL A 266 -1.49 -17.17 -8.28
N ALA A 267 -2.64 -17.77 -8.59
CA ALA A 267 -3.81 -17.08 -9.10
C ALA A 267 -4.80 -16.76 -7.97
N THR A 268 -5.50 -15.64 -8.08
CA THR A 268 -6.53 -15.20 -7.11
C THR A 268 -7.73 -14.59 -7.83
N ALA A 269 -8.94 -15.05 -7.53
CA ALA A 269 -10.19 -14.45 -8.02
C ALA A 269 -10.73 -13.38 -7.05
N PHE A 270 -11.28 -12.30 -7.60
CA PHE A 270 -11.91 -11.23 -6.82
C PHE A 270 -12.94 -10.47 -7.68
N SER A 271 -13.60 -9.46 -7.10
CA SER A 271 -14.59 -8.66 -7.84
C SER A 271 -14.58 -7.22 -7.36
N GLU A 272 -14.91 -6.31 -8.27
CA GLU A 272 -14.89 -4.87 -8.04
C GLU A 272 -16.13 -4.23 -8.65
N VAL A 273 -16.82 -3.37 -7.90
CA VAL A 273 -17.99 -2.65 -8.41
C VAL A 273 -17.56 -1.27 -8.93
N VAL A 274 -17.69 -1.05 -10.23
CA VAL A 274 -17.37 0.24 -10.89
C VAL A 274 -18.63 0.76 -11.57
N ASN A 275 -19.07 1.98 -11.22
CA ASN A 275 -20.28 2.59 -11.76
C ASN A 275 -21.56 1.72 -11.62
N GLY A 276 -21.67 0.92 -10.55
CA GLY A 276 -22.80 0.02 -10.32
C GLY A 276 -22.75 -1.29 -11.11
N ILE A 277 -21.70 -1.51 -11.90
CA ILE A 277 -21.46 -2.77 -12.61
C ILE A 277 -20.46 -3.59 -11.80
N THR A 278 -20.79 -4.85 -11.53
CA THR A 278 -19.88 -5.78 -10.83
C THR A 278 -18.94 -6.42 -11.84
N ASN A 279 -17.65 -6.08 -11.75
CA ASN A 279 -16.59 -6.65 -12.57
C ASN A 279 -15.97 -7.83 -11.84
N HIS A 280 -16.05 -9.02 -12.43
CA HIS A 280 -15.40 -10.22 -11.92
C HIS A 280 -14.01 -10.34 -12.52
N LYS A 281 -13.02 -10.49 -11.64
CA LYS A 281 -11.60 -10.41 -11.96
C LYS A 281 -10.85 -11.63 -11.43
N PHE A 282 -9.70 -11.89 -12.04
CA PHE A 282 -8.68 -12.73 -11.43
C PHE A 282 -7.29 -12.17 -11.73
N SER A 283 -6.37 -12.34 -10.78
CA SER A 283 -4.96 -12.03 -10.93
C SER A 283 -4.14 -13.32 -11.02
N ILE A 284 -2.99 -13.24 -11.69
CA ILE A 284 -1.95 -14.27 -11.67
C ILE A 284 -0.65 -13.60 -11.24
N SER A 285 0.00 -14.14 -10.22
CA SER A 285 1.30 -13.69 -9.73
C SER A 285 2.30 -14.84 -9.72
N ALA A 286 3.60 -14.56 -9.82
CA ALA A 286 4.62 -15.54 -9.45
C ALA A 286 4.44 -15.93 -7.96
N ASP A 287 4.79 -17.17 -7.62
CA ASP A 287 4.67 -17.67 -6.24
C ASP A 287 5.83 -17.24 -5.33
N GLU A 288 6.96 -16.85 -5.91
CA GLU A 288 8.12 -16.26 -5.22
C GLU A 288 8.36 -14.79 -5.63
N VAL A 289 9.04 -14.06 -4.74
CA VAL A 289 9.52 -12.69 -4.99
C VAL A 289 10.65 -12.74 -6.03
N ASP A 290 10.76 -11.72 -6.88
CA ASP A 290 11.71 -11.61 -8.01
C ASP A 290 11.50 -12.61 -9.17
N ASP A 291 10.54 -13.52 -9.07
CA ASP A 291 10.20 -14.42 -10.15
C ASP A 291 9.31 -13.73 -11.20
N SER A 292 9.59 -14.06 -12.46
CA SER A 292 8.84 -13.60 -13.63
C SER A 292 8.34 -14.79 -14.43
N PHE A 293 7.23 -14.60 -15.14
CA PHE A 293 6.67 -15.64 -15.99
C PHE A 293 6.34 -15.10 -17.37
N LEU A 294 6.48 -15.97 -18.36
CA LEU A 294 6.02 -15.65 -19.71
C LEU A 294 4.50 -15.73 -19.74
N PHE A 295 3.86 -14.67 -20.21
CA PHE A 295 2.43 -14.64 -20.44
C PHE A 295 2.14 -14.64 -21.95
N GLY A 296 1.46 -15.68 -22.43
CA GLY A 296 1.12 -15.85 -23.84
C GLY A 296 -0.24 -15.25 -24.20
N GLY A 297 -1.20 -15.28 -23.28
CA GLY A 297 -2.54 -14.76 -23.50
C GLY A 297 -3.62 -15.53 -22.73
N VAL A 298 -4.82 -14.96 -22.71
CA VAL A 298 -6.05 -15.71 -22.40
C VAL A 298 -6.88 -15.78 -23.67
N ASN A 299 -7.26 -16.99 -24.05
CA ASN A 299 -8.10 -17.22 -25.20
C ASN A 299 -9.46 -17.76 -24.74
N PHE A 300 -10.48 -16.92 -24.85
CA PHE A 300 -11.87 -17.32 -24.69
C PHE A 300 -12.50 -17.50 -26.07
N THR A 301 -12.99 -18.70 -26.36
CA THR A 301 -13.73 -18.99 -27.59
C THR A 301 -15.17 -19.29 -27.21
N SER A 302 -16.09 -18.38 -27.58
CA SER A 302 -17.53 -18.61 -27.40
C SER A 302 -18.18 -19.09 -28.69
N VAL A 303 -19.11 -20.04 -28.55
CA VAL A 303 -20.01 -20.45 -29.64
C VAL A 303 -21.21 -19.50 -29.73
N GLY A 304 -20.95 -18.24 -30.04
CA GLY A 304 -21.96 -17.21 -30.09
C GLY A 304 -21.29 -15.85 -29.89
N ASN A 305 -21.80 -14.82 -30.56
CA ASN A 305 -21.16 -13.50 -30.60
C ASN A 305 -21.41 -12.72 -29.29
N ARG A 306 -21.02 -13.27 -28.13
CA ARG A 306 -21.43 -12.78 -26.81
C ARG A 306 -20.28 -12.85 -25.80
N SER A 307 -20.06 -11.73 -25.10
CA SER A 307 -19.03 -11.44 -24.08
C SER A 307 -17.58 -11.49 -24.56
N SER A 308 -16.89 -10.35 -24.41
CA SER A 308 -15.44 -10.23 -24.66
C SER A 308 -14.70 -10.32 -23.34
N LEU A 309 -13.73 -11.24 -23.24
CA LEU A 309 -12.72 -11.18 -22.17
C LEU A 309 -11.74 -10.06 -22.52
N ASN A 310 -11.62 -9.05 -21.66
CA ASN A 310 -10.67 -7.96 -21.83
C ASN A 310 -9.53 -8.10 -20.81
N LEU A 311 -8.30 -7.99 -21.29
CA LEU A 311 -7.16 -7.72 -20.42
C LEU A 311 -7.24 -6.26 -20.00
N THR A 312 -7.43 -6.00 -18.71
CA THR A 312 -7.61 -4.63 -18.21
C THR A 312 -6.31 -4.06 -17.66
N ASP A 313 -5.46 -4.90 -17.04
CA ASP A 313 -4.19 -4.42 -16.48
C ASP A 313 -3.10 -5.51 -16.45
N SER A 314 -1.85 -5.08 -16.57
CA SER A 314 -0.66 -5.93 -16.47
C SER A 314 0.44 -5.14 -15.77
N VAL A 315 0.72 -5.50 -14.52
CA VAL A 315 1.79 -4.92 -13.72
C VAL A 315 3.00 -5.87 -13.78
N VAL A 316 4.05 -5.48 -14.48
CA VAL A 316 5.35 -6.16 -14.39
C VAL A 316 5.97 -5.94 -13.01
N ALA A 317 6.78 -6.90 -12.55
CA ALA A 317 7.53 -6.75 -11.31
C ALA A 317 8.26 -5.40 -11.31
N SER A 318 8.24 -4.69 -10.17
CA SER A 318 9.05 -3.49 -10.05
C SER A 318 10.49 -3.94 -9.90
N ASP A 319 11.27 -3.80 -10.98
CA ASP A 319 12.71 -4.11 -10.95
C ASP A 319 13.38 -3.35 -9.79
N LEU A 320 14.37 -3.97 -9.15
CA LEU A 320 15.29 -3.25 -8.28
C LEU A 320 15.85 -2.02 -9.04
N PRO A 321 16.10 -0.88 -8.35
CA PRO A 321 16.72 0.27 -8.98
C PRO A 321 17.97 -0.14 -9.76
N GLU A 322 18.16 0.41 -10.96
CA GLU A 322 19.34 0.07 -11.75
C GLU A 322 20.60 0.60 -11.05
N ASN A 323 21.75 0.00 -11.34
CA ASN A 323 23.01 0.57 -10.92
C ASN A 323 23.09 2.04 -11.35
N ASP A 324 23.54 2.91 -10.44
CA ASP A 324 23.59 4.37 -10.58
C ASP A 324 22.28 5.13 -10.32
N ASP A 325 21.15 4.47 -10.04
CA ASP A 325 19.95 5.14 -9.52
C ASP A 325 20.22 5.74 -8.14
N PHE A 326 19.65 6.93 -7.86
CA PHE A 326 19.86 7.60 -6.60
C PHE A 326 18.71 8.49 -6.14
N VAL A 327 18.65 8.73 -4.83
CA VAL A 327 17.78 9.71 -4.17
C VAL A 327 18.60 10.56 -3.20
N TYR A 328 18.18 11.80 -2.97
CA TYR A 328 18.74 12.69 -1.95
C TYR A 328 17.82 12.76 -0.74
N VAL A 329 18.42 12.71 0.45
CA VAL A 329 17.73 12.83 1.74
C VAL A 329 18.44 13.89 2.57
N ASP A 330 17.70 14.88 3.04
CA ASP A 330 18.21 15.86 3.99
C ASP A 330 17.96 15.36 5.42
N PHE A 331 19.04 15.17 6.18
CA PHE A 331 18.97 14.73 7.57
C PHE A 331 19.90 15.56 8.46
N ALA A 332 19.33 16.12 9.52
CA ALA A 332 20.05 16.93 10.51
C ALA A 332 20.91 18.07 9.92
N GLY A 333 20.43 18.69 8.83
CA GLY A 333 21.10 19.81 8.15
C GLY A 333 22.13 19.41 7.09
N ASP A 334 22.41 18.12 6.94
CA ASP A 334 23.29 17.56 5.90
C ASP A 334 22.46 16.85 4.82
N SER A 335 22.89 16.95 3.57
CA SER A 335 22.32 16.17 2.46
C SER A 335 23.10 14.88 2.23
N TYR A 336 22.39 13.76 2.23
CA TYR A 336 22.90 12.43 1.93
C TYR A 336 22.38 11.98 0.55
N LYS A 337 23.25 11.35 -0.24
CA LYS A 337 22.90 10.67 -1.49
C LYS A 337 22.86 9.17 -1.23
N ILE A 338 21.70 8.56 -1.43
CA ILE A 338 21.52 7.12 -1.38
C ILE A 338 21.52 6.63 -2.82
N SER A 339 22.46 5.77 -3.20
CA SER A 339 22.60 5.28 -4.57
C SER A 339 22.71 3.76 -4.62
N MET A 340 22.23 3.16 -5.70
CA MET A 340 22.45 1.76 -6.01
C MET A 340 23.81 1.59 -6.70
N VAL A 341 24.70 0.79 -6.12
CA VAL A 341 26.04 0.51 -6.66
C VAL A 341 26.29 -0.99 -6.60
N GLU A 342 26.49 -1.61 -7.76
CA GLU A 342 26.71 -3.05 -7.94
C GLU A 342 25.65 -3.95 -7.25
N GLY A 343 24.40 -3.46 -7.15
CA GLY A 343 23.31 -4.18 -6.49
C GLY A 343 23.19 -3.93 -4.98
N GLU A 344 24.07 -3.10 -4.41
CA GLU A 344 24.04 -2.72 -3.00
C GLU A 344 23.67 -1.25 -2.80
N ILE A 345 22.98 -0.96 -1.70
CA ILE A 345 22.69 0.43 -1.30
C ILE A 345 23.96 1.04 -0.71
N VAL A 346 24.40 2.14 -1.29
CA VAL A 346 25.51 2.95 -0.81
C VAL A 346 25.00 4.32 -0.38
N VAL A 347 25.24 4.67 0.88
CA VAL A 347 25.01 6.02 1.39
C VAL A 347 26.30 6.83 1.28
N SER A 348 26.21 7.99 0.64
CA SER A 348 27.32 8.94 0.48
C SER A 348 26.87 10.37 0.78
N GLY A 349 27.81 11.29 0.99
CA GLY A 349 27.49 12.64 1.46
C GLY A 349 27.25 12.71 2.97
N GLY A 350 27.02 13.93 3.47
CA GLY A 350 26.91 14.21 4.90
C GLY A 350 28.10 13.73 5.75
N GLU A 351 27.88 13.54 7.05
CA GLU A 351 28.88 13.00 7.97
C GLU A 351 28.83 11.46 7.99
N LYS A 352 29.99 10.83 7.80
CA LYS A 352 30.12 9.37 7.67
C LYS A 352 29.54 8.65 8.88
N GLY A 353 28.68 7.66 8.62
CA GLY A 353 28.12 6.77 9.63
C GLY A 353 26.90 7.32 10.37
N ARG A 354 26.37 8.50 10.02
CA ARG A 354 25.16 9.05 10.65
C ARG A 354 23.85 8.55 10.05
N LEU A 355 23.88 8.16 8.78
CA LEU A 355 22.77 7.55 8.06
C LEU A 355 23.21 6.18 7.57
N THR A 356 22.44 5.16 7.94
CA THR A 356 22.53 3.82 7.37
C THR A 356 21.25 3.57 6.58
N ALA A 357 21.40 3.05 5.37
CA ALA A 357 20.29 2.62 4.54
C ALA A 357 20.51 1.15 4.16
N TYR A 358 19.41 0.40 4.15
CA TYR A 358 19.35 -0.99 3.73
C TYR A 358 17.95 -1.25 3.14
N PHE A 359 17.84 -2.36 2.41
CA PHE A 359 16.57 -2.93 2.00
C PHE A 359 15.95 -3.69 3.17
#